data_AF-A0A1Z2LCK4-F1
#
_entry.id   AF-A0A1Z2LCK4-F1
#
_cell.length_a   1.000
_cell.length_b   1.000
_cell.length_c   1.000
_cell.angle_alpha   90.00
_cell.angle_beta   90.00
_cell.angle_gamma   90.00
#
_symmetry.space_group_name_H-M   'P 1'
#
loop_
_entity.id
_entity.type
_entity.pdbx_description
1 polymer ?
#
loop_
_entity_poly.entity_id
_entity_poly.type
_entity_poly.pdbx_seq_one_letter_code
_entity_poly.pdbx_strand_id
1 'polypeptide(L)'
;MRIKRILATAAVLTALATLTACEDGEREGGRGGAAGAATAPPRGPGALPGPTEVSTLAEAQKYVQQYAPCENMSASPEDKRLPRTPLTAVGAWSVTERGVCADRDGREGITLYLTSDMKAFQEAYKQRVMDRNRADEPTYGLFSRVFVGGNLVVVPSRTETAVALAESGLRILTCNAGFGVPKGYKKEKALVEHCVLSDFVNSDDGKGSVNHQTPEEEGKERGESARPLPSRAPGASLGLPSAGSLTGLRKLVEHSVDCSRFTTDPETVSIRSIDYLPAVEGDHKAWGVRERGICGEPGGARRAHGLVWLDTVHDMLAFQNREKAAQLAELKENGRIRATRSKVLIGTDIAVETNDQASRHGLYQQQFLHLNCRPGFTAPEGYRLEKAVVKGCVLTNYED
;
A
#
# COMPACT_ATOMS: atom_id res chain seq x y z
N MET A 1 30.13 51.71 7.89
CA MET A 1 31.14 50.96 8.66
C MET A 1 31.19 49.56 8.04
N ARG A 2 32.05 49.23 7.05
CA ARG A 2 33.49 48.88 7.09
C ARG A 2 33.87 47.99 8.29
N ILE A 3 34.56 46.84 8.27
CA ILE A 3 35.27 45.89 7.34
C ILE A 3 35.48 44.62 8.26
N LYS A 4 35.36 43.34 7.88
CA LYS A 4 36.48 42.44 7.45
C LYS A 4 36.00 41.03 7.06
N ARG A 5 36.47 40.62 5.87
CA ARG A 5 36.49 39.27 5.29
C ARG A 5 37.61 38.44 5.90
N ILE A 6 37.47 37.11 5.92
CA ILE A 6 38.59 36.16 5.78
C ILE A 6 38.16 35.04 4.82
N LEU A 7 38.93 34.89 3.74
CA LEU A 7 38.93 33.79 2.78
C LEU A 7 40.04 32.81 3.19
N ALA A 8 39.84 31.50 2.98
CA ALA A 8 40.93 30.54 2.90
C ALA A 8 40.64 29.52 1.79
N THR A 9 41.29 29.73 0.65
CA THR A 9 41.50 28.79 -0.44
C THR A 9 42.72 27.92 -0.14
N ALA A 10 42.62 26.62 -0.37
CA ALA A 10 43.77 25.74 -0.51
C ALA A 10 43.57 24.87 -1.77
N ALA A 11 44.41 25.13 -2.77
CA ALA A 11 44.58 24.31 -3.96
C ALA A 11 45.82 23.43 -3.78
N VAL A 12 45.75 22.16 -4.19
CA VAL A 12 46.94 21.35 -4.49
C VAL A 12 46.69 20.64 -5.82
N LEU A 13 47.53 21.00 -6.80
CA LEU A 13 47.79 20.32 -8.06
C LEU A 13 48.81 19.18 -7.85
N THR A 14 48.70 18.11 -8.64
CA THR A 14 49.77 17.31 -9.32
C THR A 14 49.19 15.92 -9.65
N ALA A 15 49.42 15.23 -10.77
CA ALA A 15 50.10 15.50 -12.04
C ALA A 15 49.63 14.42 -13.05
N LEU A 16 49.66 14.73 -14.35
CA LEU A 16 49.49 13.76 -15.44
C LEU A 16 50.73 12.87 -15.60
N ALA A 17 50.52 11.61 -16.00
CA ALA A 17 51.48 10.81 -16.76
C ALA A 17 50.78 10.20 -17.98
N THR A 18 51.48 10.26 -19.10
CA THR A 18 51.06 10.01 -20.49
C THR A 18 51.54 8.64 -21.01
N LEU A 19 50.77 8.04 -21.93
CA LEU A 19 51.13 7.13 -23.06
C LEU A 19 51.91 5.83 -22.69
N THR A 20 51.53 4.61 -23.12
CA THR A 20 51.51 3.98 -24.47
C THR A 20 50.67 2.68 -24.36
N ALA A 21 50.18 1.94 -25.37
CA ALA A 21 50.42 1.81 -26.80
C ALA A 21 49.16 1.23 -27.48
N CYS A 22 48.85 1.70 -28.68
CA CYS A 22 48.18 0.89 -29.69
C CYS A 22 49.25 0.00 -30.34
N GLU A 23 48.95 -1.27 -30.53
CA GLU A 23 49.68 -2.11 -31.48
C GLU A 23 48.65 -2.88 -32.31
N ASP A 24 48.48 -2.42 -33.55
CA ASP A 24 47.86 -3.19 -34.63
C ASP A 24 48.93 -4.12 -35.21
N GLY A 25 48.64 -5.42 -35.28
CA GLY A 25 49.48 -6.45 -35.86
C GLY A 25 48.65 -7.46 -36.64
N GLU A 26 49.00 -7.65 -37.91
CA GLU A 26 48.20 -8.22 -39.01
C GLU A 26 47.80 -9.72 -38.94
N ARG A 27 46.71 -9.96 -39.68
CA ARG A 27 46.14 -11.20 -40.27
C ARG A 27 47.09 -12.38 -40.54
N GLU A 28 46.60 -13.58 -40.19
CA GLU A 28 46.39 -14.79 -41.04
C GLU A 28 45.68 -15.86 -40.18
N GLY A 29 44.47 -16.34 -40.46
CA GLY A 29 44.16 -17.33 -41.48
C GLY A 29 43.97 -18.72 -40.85
N GLY A 30 42.73 -19.18 -40.60
CA GLY A 30 42.50 -20.57 -40.15
C GLY A 30 41.10 -20.90 -39.65
N ARG A 31 40.39 -21.76 -40.39
CA ARG A 31 39.05 -22.30 -40.13
C ARG A 31 38.90 -23.08 -38.82
N GLY A 32 37.74 -22.89 -38.18
CA GLY A 32 36.85 -24.00 -37.78
C GLY A 32 36.93 -24.50 -36.33
N GLY A 33 35.77 -24.52 -35.66
CA GLY A 33 35.48 -25.51 -34.62
C GLY A 33 34.96 -24.98 -33.28
N ALA A 34 33.67 -25.22 -33.05
CA ALA A 34 32.99 -25.38 -31.76
C ALA A 34 33.05 -24.20 -30.76
N ALA A 35 31.94 -23.44 -30.73
CA ALA A 35 31.58 -22.58 -29.60
C ALA A 35 31.45 -23.45 -28.33
N GLY A 36 32.45 -23.32 -27.44
CA GLY A 36 32.39 -23.81 -26.08
C GLY A 36 31.28 -23.09 -25.32
N ALA A 37 30.54 -23.87 -24.54
CA ALA A 37 29.56 -23.39 -23.59
C ALA A 37 30.19 -22.28 -22.71
N ALA A 38 29.77 -21.04 -22.93
CA ALA A 38 30.09 -19.95 -22.04
C ALA A 38 29.25 -20.14 -20.77
N THR A 39 29.93 -20.59 -19.73
CA THR A 39 29.47 -20.66 -18.35
C THR A 39 28.82 -19.33 -17.97
N ALA A 40 27.54 -19.37 -17.60
CA ALA A 40 26.86 -18.22 -17.02
C ALA A 40 27.61 -17.73 -15.77
N PRO A 41 27.68 -16.42 -15.51
CA PRO A 41 28.29 -15.89 -14.30
C PRO A 41 27.55 -16.42 -13.05
N PRO A 42 28.25 -16.57 -11.92
CA PRO A 42 27.67 -17.15 -10.71
C PRO A 42 26.49 -16.32 -10.21
N ARG A 43 25.42 -17.01 -9.78
CA ARG A 43 24.26 -16.43 -9.09
C ARG A 43 24.75 -15.50 -7.97
N GLY A 44 24.34 -14.24 -8.01
CA GLY A 44 24.48 -13.34 -6.87
C GLY A 44 23.70 -13.89 -5.66
N PRO A 45 24.17 -13.69 -4.43
CA PRO A 45 23.40 -14.07 -3.25
C PRO A 45 22.07 -13.29 -3.24
N GLY A 46 20.94 -14.01 -3.17
CA GLY A 46 19.62 -13.41 -2.94
C GLY A 46 18.69 -13.21 -4.14
N ALA A 47 18.92 -13.85 -5.29
CA ALA A 47 17.95 -13.82 -6.39
C ALA A 47 16.62 -14.50 -5.99
N LEU A 48 15.48 -13.87 -6.30
CA LEU A 48 14.17 -14.53 -6.21
C LEU A 48 14.08 -15.60 -7.31
N PRO A 49 13.64 -16.84 -7.00
CA PRO A 49 13.49 -17.87 -8.02
C PRO A 49 12.38 -17.47 -9.01
N GLY A 50 12.72 -17.28 -10.29
CA GLY A 50 11.73 -17.03 -11.34
C GLY A 50 12.31 -16.63 -12.70
N PRO A 51 11.49 -16.63 -13.76
CA PRO A 51 11.89 -16.34 -15.16
C PRO A 51 12.21 -14.86 -15.44
N THR A 52 12.45 -14.06 -14.41
CA THR A 52 12.59 -12.60 -14.45
C THR A 52 14.02 -12.13 -14.18
N GLU A 53 15.00 -13.02 -14.36
CA GLU A 53 16.40 -12.64 -14.52
C GLU A 53 16.61 -12.12 -15.94
N VAL A 54 16.93 -10.84 -16.05
CA VAL A 54 17.19 -10.14 -17.31
C VAL A 54 18.56 -9.48 -17.24
N SER A 55 19.31 -9.50 -18.35
CA SER A 55 20.68 -9.01 -18.40
C SER A 55 20.80 -7.55 -18.85
N THR A 56 19.75 -7.02 -19.49
CA THR A 56 19.75 -5.65 -20.04
C THR A 56 18.38 -4.98 -19.91
N LEU A 57 18.36 -3.64 -19.96
CA LEU A 57 17.10 -2.88 -20.03
C LEU A 57 16.23 -3.24 -21.25
N ALA A 58 16.84 -3.68 -22.36
CA ALA A 58 16.10 -4.11 -23.55
C ALA A 58 15.35 -5.43 -23.32
N GLU A 59 15.97 -6.39 -22.61
CA GLU A 59 15.28 -7.62 -22.20
C GLU A 59 14.20 -7.33 -21.17
N ALA A 60 14.48 -6.43 -20.22
CA ALA A 60 13.51 -5.97 -19.24
C ALA A 60 12.28 -5.32 -19.91
N GLN A 61 12.50 -4.48 -20.93
CA GLN A 61 11.44 -3.89 -21.75
C GLN A 61 10.58 -4.99 -22.39
N LYS A 62 11.21 -5.95 -23.08
CA LYS A 62 10.51 -7.06 -23.75
C LYS A 62 9.68 -7.89 -22.79
N TYR A 63 10.16 -8.13 -21.57
CA TYR A 63 9.39 -8.81 -20.54
C TYR A 63 8.15 -8.00 -20.15
N VAL A 64 8.32 -6.71 -19.83
CA VAL A 64 7.21 -5.82 -19.43
C VAL A 64 6.18 -5.66 -20.57
N GLN A 65 6.63 -5.63 -21.83
CA GLN A 65 5.79 -5.53 -23.03
C GLN A 65 4.76 -6.67 -23.18
N GLN A 66 4.96 -7.80 -22.52
CA GLN A 66 3.98 -8.89 -22.52
C GLN A 66 2.71 -8.55 -21.73
N TYR A 67 2.77 -7.57 -20.83
CA TYR A 67 1.69 -7.21 -19.91
C TYR A 67 1.30 -5.73 -19.98
N ALA A 68 2.22 -4.85 -20.38
CA ALA A 68 2.03 -3.40 -20.42
C ALA A 68 2.70 -2.75 -21.65
N PRO A 69 2.24 -1.61 -22.17
CA PRO A 69 2.69 -1.03 -23.45
C PRO A 69 4.06 -0.31 -23.38
N CYS A 70 5.03 -0.86 -22.66
CA CYS A 70 6.36 -0.32 -22.40
C CYS A 70 7.20 -0.07 -23.67
N GLU A 71 6.96 1.06 -24.33
CA GLU A 71 7.63 1.48 -25.57
C GLU A 71 8.68 2.58 -25.36
N ASN A 72 9.53 2.81 -26.34
CA ASN A 72 10.49 3.93 -26.34
C ASN A 72 11.37 3.96 -25.08
N MET A 73 12.03 2.84 -24.77
CA MET A 73 12.95 2.73 -23.62
C MET A 73 14.05 3.78 -23.68
N SER A 74 14.32 4.41 -22.53
CA SER A 74 15.33 5.43 -22.35
C SER A 74 16.09 5.19 -21.05
N ALA A 75 17.42 5.19 -21.14
CA ALA A 75 18.31 5.15 -19.97
C ALA A 75 18.73 6.58 -19.53
N SER A 76 18.21 7.62 -20.17
CA SER A 76 18.59 9.00 -19.84
C SER A 76 18.11 9.37 -18.44
N PRO A 77 18.99 9.86 -17.55
CA PRO A 77 18.58 10.30 -16.22
C PRO A 77 17.70 11.55 -16.25
N GLU A 78 17.68 12.28 -17.37
CA GLU A 78 16.91 13.51 -17.60
C GLU A 78 15.60 13.25 -18.39
N ASP A 79 15.21 11.99 -18.58
CA ASP A 79 13.96 11.67 -19.26
C ASP A 79 12.76 12.21 -18.47
N LYS A 80 11.93 13.02 -19.12
CA LYS A 80 10.79 13.70 -18.49
C LYS A 80 9.71 12.74 -17.98
N ARG A 81 9.73 11.48 -18.42
CA ARG A 81 8.82 10.43 -17.94
C ARG A 81 9.24 9.88 -16.57
N LEU A 82 10.48 10.14 -16.12
CA LEU A 82 10.91 9.76 -14.79
C LEU A 82 10.16 10.57 -13.72
N PRO A 83 9.80 9.95 -12.59
CA PRO A 83 9.18 10.67 -11.48
C PRO A 83 10.15 11.72 -10.91
N ARG A 84 9.60 12.88 -10.51
CA ARG A 84 10.37 13.97 -9.87
C ARG A 84 11.18 13.51 -8.66
N THR A 85 10.62 12.57 -7.91
CA THR A 85 11.29 11.92 -6.78
C THR A 85 11.41 10.44 -7.10
N PRO A 86 12.55 9.99 -7.66
CA PRO A 86 12.72 8.59 -7.99
C PRO A 86 12.73 7.72 -6.73
N LEU A 87 12.36 6.46 -6.91
CA LEU A 87 12.44 5.46 -5.85
C LEU A 87 13.88 5.35 -5.33
N THR A 88 14.83 5.23 -6.26
CA THR A 88 16.26 5.18 -6.01
C THR A 88 17.05 5.60 -7.26
N ALA A 89 18.38 5.68 -7.14
CA ALA A 89 19.33 6.03 -8.19
C ALA A 89 20.25 4.84 -8.52
N VAL A 90 20.88 4.88 -9.70
CA VAL A 90 21.95 3.95 -10.06
C VAL A 90 23.09 4.08 -9.05
N GLY A 91 23.63 2.95 -8.58
CA GLY A 91 24.65 2.89 -7.53
C GLY A 91 24.08 2.88 -6.10
N ALA A 92 22.77 3.10 -5.92
CA ALA A 92 22.10 2.96 -4.64
C ALA A 92 21.25 1.69 -4.61
N TRP A 93 21.14 1.06 -3.44
CA TRP A 93 20.29 -0.12 -3.22
C TRP A 93 20.59 -1.28 -4.17
N SER A 94 21.87 -1.41 -4.55
CA SER A 94 22.37 -2.38 -5.52
C SER A 94 21.83 -2.24 -6.95
N VAL A 95 21.22 -1.09 -7.29
CA VAL A 95 20.78 -0.80 -8.66
C VAL A 95 21.99 -0.58 -9.57
N THR A 96 22.09 -1.38 -10.62
CA THR A 96 23.14 -1.28 -11.65
C THR A 96 22.69 -0.50 -12.88
N GLU A 97 21.41 -0.62 -13.25
CA GLU A 97 20.84 0.09 -14.39
C GLU A 97 19.45 0.64 -14.05
N ARG A 98 19.09 1.75 -14.70
CA ARG A 98 17.76 2.36 -14.61
C ARG A 98 17.31 2.80 -16.00
N GLY A 99 16.09 2.47 -16.34
CA GLY A 99 15.43 2.93 -17.56
C GLY A 99 14.00 3.39 -17.30
N VAL A 100 13.44 4.09 -18.27
CA VAL A 100 12.02 4.41 -18.33
C VAL A 100 11.49 4.16 -19.73
N CYS A 101 10.33 3.53 -19.83
CA CYS A 101 9.57 3.39 -21.06
C CYS A 101 8.22 4.10 -20.94
N ALA A 102 7.62 4.40 -22.08
CA ALA A 102 6.30 5.03 -22.16
C ALA A 102 5.21 4.06 -21.70
N ASP A 103 4.28 4.57 -20.91
CA ASP A 103 2.97 3.93 -20.68
C ASP A 103 1.96 4.37 -21.77
N ARG A 104 0.70 3.90 -21.72
CA ARG A 104 -0.35 4.08 -22.75
C ARG A 104 -0.48 5.48 -23.35
N ASP A 105 -0.32 6.53 -22.55
CA ASP A 105 -0.48 7.93 -22.99
C ASP A 105 0.85 8.66 -23.24
N GLY A 106 1.99 7.97 -23.06
CA GLY A 106 3.35 8.49 -23.27
C GLY A 106 3.83 9.60 -22.31
N ARG A 107 2.94 10.18 -21.50
CA ARG A 107 3.24 11.26 -20.54
C ARG A 107 3.83 10.74 -19.23
N GLU A 108 3.39 9.56 -18.81
CA GLU A 108 3.86 8.89 -17.60
C GLU A 108 4.68 7.66 -17.99
N GLY A 109 5.67 7.34 -17.16
CA GLY A 109 6.64 6.28 -17.43
C GLY A 109 6.41 5.04 -16.60
N ILE A 110 6.88 3.92 -17.12
CA ILE A 110 7.15 2.72 -16.32
C ILE A 110 8.65 2.73 -16.07
N THR A 111 9.06 2.88 -14.80
CA THR A 111 10.48 2.90 -14.44
C THR A 111 10.95 1.49 -14.18
N LEU A 112 12.05 1.08 -14.81
CA LEU A 112 12.67 -0.23 -14.64
C LEU A 112 14.03 -0.06 -13.98
N TYR A 113 14.36 -0.95 -13.04
CA TYR A 113 15.67 -1.02 -12.41
C TYR A 113 16.20 -2.44 -12.53
N LEU A 114 17.48 -2.58 -12.86
CA LEU A 114 18.21 -3.83 -12.67
C LEU A 114 19.00 -3.74 -11.37
N THR A 115 18.94 -4.77 -10.54
CA THR A 115 19.69 -4.87 -9.29
C THR A 115 20.65 -6.04 -9.31
N SER A 116 21.86 -5.85 -8.77
CA SER A 116 22.82 -6.94 -8.56
C SER A 116 22.54 -7.75 -7.30
N ASP A 117 21.73 -7.22 -6.37
CA ASP A 117 21.36 -7.87 -5.11
C ASP A 117 19.92 -7.45 -4.73
N MET A 118 18.99 -8.37 -4.98
CA MET A 118 17.57 -8.13 -4.69
C MET A 118 17.29 -8.06 -3.18
N LYS A 119 18.08 -8.73 -2.34
CA LYS A 119 17.90 -8.65 -0.89
C LYS A 119 18.31 -7.27 -0.38
N ALA A 120 19.45 -6.74 -0.84
CA ALA A 120 19.90 -5.39 -0.52
C ALA A 120 18.90 -4.33 -1.00
N PHE A 121 18.31 -4.52 -2.19
CA PHE A 121 17.24 -3.65 -2.69
C PHE A 121 16.03 -3.64 -1.75
N GLN A 122 15.54 -4.82 -1.36
CA GLN A 122 14.38 -4.94 -0.47
C GLN A 122 14.65 -4.36 0.92
N GLU A 123 15.85 -4.54 1.48
CA GLU A 123 16.22 -3.98 2.79
C GLU A 123 16.23 -2.45 2.75
N ALA A 124 16.79 -1.87 1.70
CA ALA A 124 16.82 -0.42 1.53
C ALA A 124 15.42 0.16 1.29
N TYR A 125 14.58 -0.53 0.53
CA TYR A 125 13.17 -0.14 0.36
C TYR A 125 12.41 -0.19 1.70
N LYS A 126 12.57 -1.25 2.48
CA LYS A 126 12.00 -1.37 3.83
C LYS A 126 12.43 -0.21 4.71
N GLN A 127 13.72 0.11 4.76
CA GLN A 127 14.23 1.20 5.56
C GLN A 127 13.60 2.54 5.15
N ARG A 128 13.48 2.80 3.83
CA ARG A 128 12.77 3.98 3.33
C ARG A 128 11.32 4.02 3.80
N VAL A 129 10.60 2.90 3.76
CA VAL A 129 9.22 2.84 4.26
C VAL A 129 9.15 3.18 5.75
N MET A 130 10.03 2.60 6.56
CA MET A 130 10.05 2.85 8.00
C MET A 130 10.39 4.31 8.33
N ASP A 131 11.35 4.91 7.60
CA ASP A 131 11.73 6.30 7.83
C ASP A 131 10.62 7.28 7.43
N ARG A 132 9.88 6.99 6.36
CA ARG A 132 8.71 7.79 5.93
C ARG A 132 7.55 7.66 6.90
N ASN A 133 7.26 6.44 7.38
CA ASN A 133 6.24 6.22 8.40
C ASN A 133 6.56 6.95 9.71
N ARG A 134 7.85 7.04 10.11
CA ARG A 134 8.28 7.84 11.28
C ARG A 134 8.22 9.34 11.05
N ALA A 135 8.29 9.78 9.80
CA ALA A 135 8.24 11.18 9.39
C ALA A 135 6.80 11.67 9.10
N ASP A 136 5.80 11.07 9.75
CA ASP A 136 4.38 11.43 9.63
C ASP A 136 3.74 11.11 8.27
N GLU A 137 4.28 10.13 7.54
CA GLU A 137 3.64 9.54 6.36
C GLU A 137 3.27 8.07 6.59
N PRO A 138 2.34 7.76 7.51
CA PRO A 138 2.06 6.40 7.96
C PRO A 138 1.49 5.48 6.86
N THR A 139 0.97 6.07 5.78
CA THR A 139 0.46 5.35 4.61
C THR A 139 1.54 5.00 3.60
N TYR A 140 2.77 5.49 3.76
CA TYR A 140 3.83 5.25 2.80
C TYR A 140 4.11 3.74 2.67
N GLY A 141 4.14 3.24 1.44
CA GLY A 141 4.29 1.82 1.16
C GLY A 141 3.01 0.98 1.27
N LEU A 142 1.87 1.49 1.75
CA LEU A 142 0.59 0.76 1.69
C LEU A 142 0.12 0.54 0.24
N PHE A 143 0.33 1.53 -0.62
CA PHE A 143 -0.01 1.50 -2.05
C PHE A 143 1.24 1.28 -2.90
N SER A 144 2.12 0.38 -2.43
CA SER A 144 3.34 0.06 -3.17
C SER A 144 3.00 -0.41 -4.58
N ARG A 145 3.67 0.18 -5.57
CA ARG A 145 3.71 -0.30 -6.96
C ARG A 145 5.11 -0.78 -7.32
N VAL A 146 5.89 -1.24 -6.33
CA VAL A 146 7.25 -1.73 -6.54
C VAL A 146 7.20 -3.23 -6.83
N PHE A 147 7.15 -3.60 -8.10
CA PHE A 147 7.17 -4.98 -8.55
C PHE A 147 8.61 -5.49 -8.59
N VAL A 148 8.88 -6.62 -7.93
CA VAL A 148 10.20 -7.27 -7.89
C VAL A 148 10.14 -8.66 -8.53
N GLY A 149 11.21 -9.02 -9.23
CA GLY A 149 11.47 -10.34 -9.81
C GLY A 149 12.86 -10.85 -9.41
N GLY A 150 13.48 -11.68 -10.26
CA GLY A 150 14.83 -12.23 -10.03
C GLY A 150 15.86 -11.12 -9.76
N ASN A 151 16.11 -10.29 -10.76
CA ASN A 151 16.98 -9.10 -10.67
C ASN A 151 16.33 -7.82 -11.23
N LEU A 152 15.06 -7.90 -11.63
CA LEU A 152 14.29 -6.80 -12.19
C LEU A 152 13.37 -6.17 -11.14
N VAL A 153 13.31 -4.84 -11.13
CA VAL A 153 12.28 -4.07 -10.44
C VAL A 153 11.53 -3.20 -11.44
N VAL A 154 10.20 -3.20 -11.36
CA VAL A 154 9.32 -2.40 -12.23
C VAL A 154 8.42 -1.53 -11.37
N VAL A 155 8.37 -0.24 -11.67
CA VAL A 155 7.56 0.75 -10.95
C VAL A 155 6.70 1.50 -11.97
N PRO A 156 5.47 1.04 -12.24
CA PRO A 156 4.53 1.79 -13.06
C PRO A 156 4.02 3.03 -12.32
N SER A 157 3.87 4.14 -13.02
CA SER A 157 3.17 5.32 -12.47
C SER A 157 1.67 5.06 -12.29
N ARG A 158 1.05 4.27 -13.18
CA ARG A 158 -0.40 4.04 -13.23
C ARG A 158 -0.85 2.78 -12.52
N THR A 159 -2.03 2.85 -11.91
CA THR A 159 -2.67 1.70 -11.25
C THR A 159 -3.09 0.64 -12.24
N GLU A 160 -3.68 1.01 -13.38
CA GLU A 160 -4.12 0.06 -14.39
C GLU A 160 -2.95 -0.76 -14.95
N THR A 161 -1.79 -0.13 -15.09
CA THR A 161 -0.54 -0.78 -15.49
C THR A 161 -0.01 -1.70 -14.39
N ALA A 162 -0.12 -1.29 -13.12
CA ALA A 162 0.19 -2.17 -11.99
C ALA A 162 -0.71 -3.41 -11.97
N VAL A 163 -2.03 -3.25 -12.20
CA VAL A 163 -2.98 -4.37 -12.27
C VAL A 163 -2.62 -5.33 -13.40
N ALA A 164 -2.28 -4.84 -14.58
CA ALA A 164 -1.84 -5.70 -15.68
C ALA A 164 -0.52 -6.42 -15.36
N LEU A 165 0.44 -5.76 -14.71
CA LEU A 165 1.71 -6.37 -14.30
C LEU A 165 1.57 -7.43 -13.20
N ALA A 166 0.50 -7.37 -12.39
CA ALA A 166 0.24 -8.37 -11.36
C ALA A 166 -0.05 -9.77 -11.92
N GLU A 167 -0.48 -9.87 -13.18
CA GLU A 167 -0.65 -11.15 -13.88
C GLU A 167 0.69 -11.82 -14.26
N SER A 168 1.81 -11.09 -14.14
CA SER A 168 3.13 -11.56 -14.51
C SER A 168 3.81 -12.44 -13.43
N GLY A 169 5.05 -12.81 -13.70
CA GLY A 169 5.94 -13.44 -12.71
C GLY A 169 6.48 -12.49 -11.64
N LEU A 170 6.19 -11.18 -11.70
CA LEU A 170 6.64 -10.20 -10.70
C LEU A 170 5.69 -10.18 -9.50
N ARG A 171 6.20 -9.72 -8.34
CA ARG A 171 5.41 -9.50 -7.13
C ARG A 171 5.63 -8.13 -6.54
N ILE A 172 4.57 -7.54 -6.02
CA ILE A 172 4.60 -6.24 -5.36
C ILE A 172 5.25 -6.41 -3.99
N LEU A 173 6.32 -5.67 -3.78
CA LEU A 173 7.01 -5.56 -2.51
C LEU A 173 6.30 -4.53 -1.62
N THR A 174 5.71 -4.99 -0.53
CA THR A 174 5.09 -4.13 0.48
C THR A 174 5.72 -4.38 1.85
N CYS A 175 6.20 -3.31 2.48
CA CYS A 175 6.86 -3.36 3.80
C CYS A 175 6.11 -2.58 4.89
N ASN A 176 4.96 -2.00 4.57
CA ASN A 176 4.15 -1.29 5.54
C ASN A 176 3.40 -2.32 6.43
N ALA A 177 3.50 -2.16 7.75
CA ALA A 177 2.93 -3.10 8.71
C ALA A 177 1.40 -3.16 8.69
N GLY A 178 0.72 -2.10 8.23
CA GLY A 178 -0.74 -2.05 8.09
C GLY A 178 -1.27 -2.79 6.85
N PHE A 179 -0.39 -3.35 6.03
CA PHE A 179 -0.78 -4.04 4.80
C PHE A 179 -1.03 -5.53 5.04
N GLY A 180 -2.25 -5.97 4.71
CA GLY A 180 -2.62 -7.37 4.61
C GLY A 180 -2.91 -7.76 3.17
N VAL A 181 -2.39 -8.91 2.73
CA VAL A 181 -2.74 -9.50 1.42
C VAL A 181 -4.08 -10.22 1.57
N PRO A 182 -5.12 -9.86 0.79
CA PRO A 182 -6.41 -10.56 0.86
C PRO A 182 -6.32 -12.00 0.36
N LYS A 183 -7.22 -12.88 0.83
CA LYS A 183 -7.37 -14.25 0.30
C LYS A 183 -7.72 -14.19 -1.20
N GLY A 184 -7.28 -15.20 -1.93
CA GLY A 184 -7.40 -15.27 -3.39
C GLY A 184 -6.20 -14.68 -4.13
N TYR A 185 -5.34 -13.93 -3.46
CA TYR A 185 -4.09 -13.40 -4.00
C TYR A 185 -2.89 -14.27 -3.60
N LYS A 186 -1.91 -14.35 -4.49
CA LYS A 186 -0.64 -15.00 -4.20
C LYS A 186 0.09 -14.17 -3.15
N LYS A 187 0.59 -14.86 -2.14
CA LYS A 187 1.42 -14.30 -1.08
C LYS A 187 2.71 -15.11 -0.99
N GLU A 188 3.82 -14.42 -1.10
CA GLU A 188 5.15 -14.99 -1.07
C GLU A 188 5.98 -14.29 0.02
N LYS A 189 6.96 -15.01 0.58
CA LYS A 189 7.87 -14.43 1.56
C LYS A 189 8.88 -13.54 0.84
N ALA A 190 9.02 -12.31 1.30
CA ALA A 190 10.11 -11.43 0.85
C ALA A 190 11.48 -11.96 1.32
N LEU A 191 12.56 -11.47 0.73
CA LEU A 191 13.94 -11.80 1.13
C LEU A 191 14.33 -11.13 2.45
N VAL A 192 13.53 -10.16 2.89
CA VAL A 192 13.69 -9.39 4.12
C VAL A 192 12.46 -9.57 5.01
N GLU A 193 12.67 -9.64 6.32
CA GLU A 193 11.59 -9.82 7.26
C GLU A 193 10.69 -8.58 7.34
N HIS A 194 9.42 -8.81 7.67
CA HIS A 194 8.37 -7.78 7.75
C HIS A 194 8.02 -7.08 6.42
N CYS A 195 8.47 -7.64 5.30
CA CYS A 195 7.91 -7.32 3.99
C CYS A 195 7.19 -8.55 3.42
N VAL A 196 6.25 -8.30 2.52
CA VAL A 196 5.48 -9.31 1.82
C VAL A 196 5.55 -9.08 0.32
N LEU A 197 5.55 -10.17 -0.42
CA LEU A 197 5.42 -10.18 -1.87
C LEU A 197 3.99 -10.65 -2.23
N SER A 198 3.29 -9.92 -3.09
CA SER A 198 1.96 -10.34 -3.54
C SER A 198 1.62 -9.89 -4.96
N ASP A 199 0.58 -10.48 -5.55
CA ASP A 199 -0.06 -10.00 -6.78
C ASP A 199 -1.29 -9.12 -6.49
N PHE A 200 -1.45 -8.63 -5.25
CA PHE A 200 -2.53 -7.73 -4.87
C PHE A 200 -2.10 -6.25 -5.03
N VAL A 201 -2.65 -5.58 -6.04
CA VAL A 201 -2.46 -4.14 -6.26
C VAL A 201 -3.38 -3.37 -5.32
N ASN A 202 -2.84 -2.89 -4.21
CA ASN A 202 -3.52 -1.90 -3.40
C ASN A 202 -3.33 -0.51 -4.01
N SER A 203 -4.41 0.26 -4.11
CA SER A 203 -4.37 1.59 -4.71
C SER A 203 -5.26 2.57 -3.96
N ASP A 204 -4.76 3.80 -3.83
CA ASP A 204 -5.45 4.93 -3.23
C ASP A 204 -6.58 5.46 -4.12
N ASP A 205 -6.46 5.29 -5.44
CA ASP A 205 -7.45 5.67 -6.46
C ASP A 205 -8.63 4.69 -6.63
N GLY A 206 -8.67 3.62 -5.83
CA GLY A 206 -9.72 2.59 -5.88
C GLY A 206 -9.64 1.64 -7.08
N LYS A 207 -8.75 1.86 -8.05
CA LYS A 207 -8.63 1.04 -9.27
C LYS A 207 -7.72 -0.17 -9.12
N GLY A 208 -7.40 -0.53 -7.87
CA GLY A 208 -6.55 -1.67 -7.54
C GLY A 208 -7.22 -3.02 -7.83
N SER A 209 -6.56 -4.08 -7.38
CA SER A 209 -7.04 -5.46 -7.45
C SER A 209 -8.36 -5.65 -6.69
N VAL A 210 -9.25 -6.47 -7.23
CA VAL A 210 -10.56 -6.76 -6.63
C VAL A 210 -10.41 -7.66 -5.41
N ASN A 211 -10.67 -7.19 -4.19
CA ASN A 211 -10.60 -8.06 -3.03
C ASN A 211 -11.68 -9.17 -3.10
N HIS A 212 -11.28 -10.45 -3.14
CA HIS A 212 -12.20 -11.58 -3.34
C HIS A 212 -12.76 -12.19 -2.04
N GLN A 213 -12.37 -11.68 -0.87
CA GLN A 213 -12.81 -12.23 0.41
C GLN A 213 -14.28 -11.93 0.68
N THR A 214 -15.12 -12.97 0.65
CA THR A 214 -16.44 -13.00 1.32
C THR A 214 -16.34 -13.81 2.64
N PRO A 215 -16.96 -13.37 3.75
CA PRO A 215 -16.94 -14.08 5.05
C PRO A 215 -17.54 -15.51 5.06
N GLU A 216 -18.24 -15.95 4.02
CA GLU A 216 -18.97 -17.23 4.00
C GLU A 216 -18.07 -18.49 3.96
N GLU A 217 -16.80 -18.37 3.57
CA GLU A 217 -15.91 -19.53 3.45
C GLU A 217 -15.39 -20.06 4.80
N GLU A 218 -15.37 -19.25 5.87
CA GLU A 218 -15.01 -19.72 7.22
C GLU A 218 -16.13 -20.51 7.91
N GLY A 219 -17.38 -20.39 7.45
CA GLY A 219 -18.52 -21.15 7.97
C GLY A 219 -18.61 -22.58 7.43
N LYS A 220 -18.11 -22.84 6.21
CA LYS A 220 -18.19 -24.16 5.58
C LYS A 220 -17.27 -25.21 6.19
N GLU A 221 -16.13 -24.81 6.75
CA GLU A 221 -15.21 -25.73 7.44
C GLU A 221 -15.76 -26.23 8.79
N ARG A 222 -16.84 -25.62 9.31
CA ARG A 222 -17.46 -25.98 10.60
C ARG A 222 -18.66 -26.94 10.50
N GLY A 223 -18.96 -27.46 9.31
CA GLY A 223 -19.90 -28.57 9.15
C GLY A 223 -21.38 -28.23 9.33
N GLU A 224 -21.81 -26.99 9.07
CA GLU A 224 -23.23 -26.66 9.01
C GLU A 224 -23.79 -26.82 7.58
N SER A 225 -24.85 -27.62 7.50
CA SER A 225 -25.43 -28.18 6.27
C SER A 225 -25.94 -27.13 5.29
N ALA A 226 -25.43 -27.21 4.05
CA ALA A 226 -25.90 -26.47 2.91
C ALA A 226 -27.25 -26.97 2.38
N ARG A 227 -28.09 -26.05 1.89
CA ARG A 227 -28.99 -26.29 0.75
C ARG A 227 -28.85 -25.17 -0.30
N PRO A 228 -29.10 -25.47 -1.59
CA PRO A 228 -28.45 -24.76 -2.71
C PRO A 228 -29.39 -23.94 -3.63
N LEU A 229 -28.75 -22.98 -4.35
CA LEU A 229 -29.08 -22.36 -5.67
C LEU A 229 -30.12 -21.20 -5.71
N PRO A 230 -30.13 -20.30 -6.75
CA PRO A 230 -29.34 -20.26 -8.00
C PRO A 230 -28.69 -18.89 -8.36
N SER A 231 -27.78 -18.95 -9.35
CA SER A 231 -27.39 -17.91 -10.33
C SER A 231 -26.92 -16.53 -9.84
N ARG A 232 -25.63 -16.30 -10.08
CA ARG A 232 -24.87 -15.04 -10.06
C ARG A 232 -25.59 -13.90 -10.80
N ALA A 233 -25.88 -12.81 -10.10
CA ALA A 233 -26.19 -11.50 -10.66
C ALA A 233 -24.96 -10.58 -10.57
N PRO A 234 -24.77 -9.61 -11.50
CA PRO A 234 -23.70 -8.63 -11.41
C PRO A 234 -24.01 -7.63 -10.30
N GLY A 235 -23.12 -7.49 -9.31
CA GLY A 235 -23.27 -6.55 -8.19
C GLY A 235 -23.34 -7.16 -6.79
N ALA A 236 -22.92 -8.42 -6.60
CA ALA A 236 -22.87 -9.04 -5.27
C ALA A 236 -21.82 -8.34 -4.38
N SER A 237 -22.24 -7.82 -3.23
CA SER A 237 -21.36 -7.24 -2.22
C SER A 237 -20.34 -8.28 -1.75
N LEU A 238 -19.10 -7.85 -1.51
CA LEU A 238 -18.02 -8.71 -1.01
C LEU A 238 -18.22 -9.13 0.46
N GLY A 239 -19.42 -8.92 1.01
CA GLY A 239 -19.69 -9.04 2.44
C GLY A 239 -19.04 -7.92 3.25
N LEU A 240 -19.62 -7.63 4.41
CA LEU A 240 -19.00 -6.79 5.44
C LEU A 240 -18.46 -7.72 6.54
N PRO A 241 -17.32 -7.41 7.14
CA PRO A 241 -16.74 -8.25 8.19
C PRO A 241 -17.65 -8.27 9.43
N SER A 242 -17.59 -9.34 10.21
CA SER A 242 -18.38 -9.50 11.44
C SER A 242 -17.51 -9.98 12.58
N ALA A 243 -17.87 -9.64 13.82
CA ALA A 243 -17.25 -10.25 14.99
C ALA A 243 -18.25 -10.40 16.14
N GLY A 244 -18.45 -11.65 16.58
CA GLY A 244 -19.40 -11.96 17.66
C GLY A 244 -18.98 -11.52 19.06
N SER A 245 -17.80 -10.88 19.23
CA SER A 245 -17.32 -10.33 20.50
C SER A 245 -16.27 -9.26 20.30
N LEU A 246 -16.05 -8.42 21.30
CA LEU A 246 -15.01 -7.40 21.28
C LEU A 246 -13.58 -7.98 21.14
N THR A 247 -13.33 -9.15 21.73
CA THR A 247 -12.06 -9.87 21.53
C THR A 247 -11.89 -10.34 20.08
N GLY A 248 -12.97 -10.85 19.48
CA GLY A 248 -12.97 -11.21 18.06
C GLY A 248 -12.72 -10.00 17.16
N LEU A 249 -13.34 -8.86 17.47
CA LEU A 249 -13.14 -7.61 16.75
C LEU A 249 -11.70 -7.12 16.85
N ARG A 250 -11.11 -7.13 18.06
CA ARG A 250 -9.70 -6.76 18.26
C ARG A 250 -8.76 -7.60 17.40
N LYS A 251 -8.99 -8.92 17.34
CA LYS A 251 -8.19 -9.83 16.52
C LYS A 251 -8.38 -9.55 15.03
N LEU A 252 -9.61 -9.30 14.60
CA LEU A 252 -9.93 -8.99 13.20
C LEU A 252 -9.14 -7.77 12.70
N VAL A 253 -9.03 -6.71 13.52
CA VAL A 253 -8.39 -5.45 13.11
C VAL A 253 -6.88 -5.39 13.36
N GLU A 254 -6.28 -6.42 13.96
CA GLU A 254 -4.89 -6.37 14.47
C GLU A 254 -3.84 -6.13 13.39
N HIS A 255 -4.15 -6.44 12.14
CA HIS A 255 -3.27 -6.20 10.99
C HIS A 255 -3.35 -4.78 10.44
N SER A 256 -4.37 -4.01 10.82
CA SER A 256 -4.62 -2.66 10.30
C SER A 256 -4.55 -1.59 11.39
N VAL A 257 -4.64 -2.00 12.65
CA VAL A 257 -4.68 -1.10 13.81
C VAL A 257 -3.65 -1.56 14.84
N ASP A 258 -2.85 -0.63 15.37
CA ASP A 258 -2.03 -0.91 16.55
C ASP A 258 -2.90 -0.98 17.81
N CYS A 259 -3.22 -2.21 18.21
CA CYS A 259 -3.93 -2.52 19.44
C CYS A 259 -3.02 -3.14 20.52
N SER A 260 -1.73 -2.77 20.54
CA SER A 260 -0.79 -3.18 21.59
C SER A 260 -1.24 -2.70 22.98
N ARG A 261 -1.82 -1.49 23.03
CA ARG A 261 -2.53 -0.96 24.19
C ARG A 261 -4.02 -0.98 23.93
N PHE A 262 -4.74 -1.73 24.75
CA PHE A 262 -6.19 -1.90 24.64
C PHE A 262 -6.81 -1.83 26.02
N THR A 263 -7.95 -1.16 26.12
CA THR A 263 -8.73 -1.08 27.35
C THR A 263 -10.22 -1.01 27.06
N THR A 264 -11.00 -1.51 28.00
CA THR A 264 -12.48 -1.42 28.04
C THR A 264 -12.94 -0.62 29.25
N ASP A 265 -12.02 0.09 29.91
CA ASP A 265 -12.33 0.94 31.05
C ASP A 265 -13.37 2.02 30.66
N PRO A 266 -14.52 2.11 31.35
CA PRO A 266 -15.62 2.99 30.95
C PRO A 266 -15.25 4.47 30.83
N GLU A 267 -14.35 4.98 31.69
CA GLU A 267 -13.91 6.38 31.62
C GLU A 267 -13.00 6.59 30.40
N THR A 268 -12.12 5.61 30.15
CA THR A 268 -11.15 5.68 29.07
C THR A 268 -11.78 5.54 27.69
N VAL A 269 -12.76 4.66 27.52
CA VAL A 269 -13.44 4.47 26.22
C VAL A 269 -14.28 5.69 25.82
N SER A 270 -14.62 6.57 26.75
CA SER A 270 -15.35 7.82 26.49
C SER A 270 -14.43 9.04 26.33
N ILE A 271 -13.12 8.84 26.28
CA ILE A 271 -12.16 9.95 26.21
C ILE A 271 -12.35 10.81 24.95
N ARG A 272 -12.13 12.11 25.13
CA ARG A 272 -12.08 13.09 24.04
C ARG A 272 -10.74 13.79 24.12
N SER A 273 -10.02 13.83 23.01
CA SER A 273 -8.79 14.61 22.86
C SER A 273 -8.99 15.66 21.78
N ILE A 274 -8.15 16.71 21.81
CA ILE A 274 -8.13 17.75 20.77
C ILE A 274 -7.94 17.13 19.39
N ASP A 275 -7.12 16.08 19.28
CA ASP A 275 -6.81 15.43 18.00
C ASP A 275 -7.69 14.22 17.72
N TYR A 276 -8.38 13.67 18.72
CA TYR A 276 -9.13 12.43 18.60
C TYR A 276 -10.49 12.58 19.27
N LEU A 277 -11.52 12.82 18.47
CA LEU A 277 -12.91 12.83 18.91
C LEU A 277 -13.59 11.53 18.46
N PRO A 278 -14.25 10.78 19.36
CA PRO A 278 -15.07 9.64 18.96
C PRO A 278 -16.27 10.13 18.14
N ALA A 279 -16.76 9.30 17.23
CA ALA A 279 -17.99 9.54 16.50
C ALA A 279 -19.23 9.23 17.38
N VAL A 280 -19.16 8.13 18.13
CA VAL A 280 -20.16 7.76 19.15
C VAL A 280 -19.93 8.60 20.40
N GLU A 281 -20.79 9.61 20.56
CA GLU A 281 -20.78 10.52 21.71
C GLU A 281 -21.76 10.09 22.82
N GLY A 282 -21.36 10.31 24.08
CA GLY A 282 -22.19 10.01 25.25
C GLY A 282 -22.31 8.51 25.53
N ASP A 283 -23.49 8.07 25.96
CA ASP A 283 -23.75 6.66 26.27
C ASP A 283 -23.79 5.81 24.98
N HIS A 284 -22.78 4.97 24.79
CA HIS A 284 -22.66 4.09 23.62
C HIS A 284 -23.84 3.11 23.49
N LYS A 285 -24.47 2.71 24.60
CA LYS A 285 -25.62 1.79 24.55
C LYS A 285 -26.81 2.42 23.84
N ALA A 286 -26.98 3.75 23.99
CA ALA A 286 -28.02 4.48 23.29
C ALA A 286 -27.84 4.44 21.76
N TRP A 287 -26.61 4.19 21.28
CA TRP A 287 -26.25 4.02 19.86
C TRP A 287 -26.38 2.58 19.37
N GLY A 288 -26.89 1.64 20.18
CA GLY A 288 -26.98 0.23 19.77
C GLY A 288 -25.64 -0.51 19.88
N VAL A 289 -24.64 0.09 20.54
CA VAL A 289 -23.37 -0.58 20.85
C VAL A 289 -23.56 -1.49 22.06
N ARG A 290 -23.16 -2.76 21.93
CA ARG A 290 -23.20 -3.78 22.99
C ARG A 290 -21.93 -3.74 23.84
N GLU A 291 -20.77 -3.76 23.20
CA GLU A 291 -19.47 -3.71 23.86
C GLU A 291 -18.61 -2.66 23.16
N ARG A 292 -17.79 -1.96 23.94
CA ARG A 292 -16.89 -0.92 23.45
C ARG A 292 -15.51 -1.07 24.07
N GLY A 293 -14.49 -0.93 23.25
CA GLY A 293 -13.10 -0.85 23.67
C GLY A 293 -12.37 0.23 22.90
N ILE A 294 -11.16 0.57 23.36
CA ILE A 294 -10.30 1.53 22.69
C ILE A 294 -8.88 0.99 22.62
N CYS A 295 -8.28 1.12 21.44
CA CYS A 295 -6.85 0.92 21.18
C CYS A 295 -6.13 2.26 21.18
N GLY A 296 -4.84 2.24 21.54
CA GLY A 296 -3.95 3.41 21.49
C GLY A 296 -3.62 3.99 22.87
N GLU A 297 -3.07 5.20 22.88
CA GLU A 297 -2.70 5.92 24.10
C GLU A 297 -3.76 6.99 24.43
N PRO A 298 -4.66 6.76 25.40
CA PRO A 298 -5.75 7.69 25.76
C PRO A 298 -5.29 9.05 26.32
N GLY A 299 -3.99 9.22 26.57
CA GLY A 299 -3.40 10.43 27.14
C GLY A 299 -3.00 10.25 28.60
N GLY A 300 -2.47 11.32 29.21
CA GLY A 300 -1.92 11.33 30.57
C GLY A 300 -0.73 12.28 30.64
N ALA A 301 0.47 11.76 30.94
CA ALA A 301 1.71 12.53 30.86
C ALA A 301 2.08 12.93 29.40
N ARG A 302 1.51 12.25 28.41
CA ARG A 302 1.66 12.53 26.98
C ARG A 302 0.29 12.79 26.35
N ARG A 303 0.31 13.46 25.20
CA ARG A 303 -0.87 13.72 24.37
C ARG A 303 -1.44 12.39 23.86
N ALA A 304 -2.76 12.30 23.73
CA ALA A 304 -3.38 11.10 23.20
C ALA A 304 -2.86 10.79 21.78
N HIS A 305 -2.70 9.51 21.45
CA HIS A 305 -2.12 9.09 20.18
C HIS A 305 -2.69 7.75 19.70
N GLY A 306 -2.95 7.66 18.40
CA GLY A 306 -3.38 6.42 17.74
C GLY A 306 -4.70 5.86 18.27
N LEU A 307 -5.67 6.73 18.64
CA LEU A 307 -6.94 6.25 19.20
C LEU A 307 -7.81 5.59 18.13
N VAL A 308 -8.23 4.36 18.42
CA VAL A 308 -9.18 3.59 17.62
C VAL A 308 -10.23 2.97 18.53
N TRP A 309 -11.50 3.32 18.35
CA TRP A 309 -12.60 2.69 19.07
C TRP A 309 -13.09 1.46 18.33
N LEU A 310 -13.37 0.41 19.09
CA LEU A 310 -13.88 -0.87 18.62
C LEU A 310 -15.24 -1.10 19.26
N ASP A 311 -16.28 -1.22 18.45
CA ASP A 311 -17.66 -1.40 18.89
C ASP A 311 -18.24 -2.70 18.34
N THR A 312 -18.82 -3.54 19.21
CA THR A 312 -19.78 -4.56 18.77
C THR A 312 -21.17 -3.93 18.77
N VAL A 313 -21.91 -4.07 17.68
CA VAL A 313 -23.16 -3.34 17.43
C VAL A 313 -24.29 -4.34 17.29
N HIS A 314 -25.27 -4.27 18.18
CA HIS A 314 -26.44 -5.16 18.13
C HIS A 314 -27.64 -4.54 17.41
N ASP A 315 -27.67 -3.21 17.31
CA ASP A 315 -28.68 -2.47 16.56
C ASP A 315 -28.00 -1.51 15.58
N MET A 316 -27.64 -2.05 14.40
CA MET A 316 -26.97 -1.30 13.34
C MET A 316 -27.85 -0.17 12.78
N LEU A 317 -29.17 -0.32 12.83
CA LEU A 317 -30.09 0.72 12.38
C LEU A 317 -30.06 1.92 13.32
N ALA A 318 -30.13 1.70 14.64
CA ALA A 318 -30.00 2.77 15.63
C ALA A 318 -28.63 3.45 15.53
N PHE A 319 -27.57 2.66 15.40
CA PHE A 319 -26.20 3.15 15.27
C PHE A 319 -26.03 4.09 14.08
N GLN A 320 -26.38 3.64 12.86
CA GLN A 320 -26.22 4.46 11.66
C GLN A 320 -27.15 5.68 11.64
N ASN A 321 -28.33 5.61 12.26
CA ASN A 321 -29.23 6.77 12.34
C ASN A 321 -28.64 7.89 13.22
N ARG A 322 -28.01 7.52 14.34
CA ARG A 322 -27.33 8.50 15.20
C ARG A 322 -26.08 9.06 14.54
N GLU A 323 -25.29 8.21 13.88
CA GLU A 323 -24.11 8.67 13.15
C GLU A 323 -24.49 9.63 12.02
N LYS A 324 -25.56 9.32 11.27
CA LYS A 324 -26.14 10.24 10.30
C LYS A 324 -26.53 11.58 10.94
N ALA A 325 -27.25 11.54 12.05
CA ALA A 325 -27.69 12.76 12.74
C ALA A 325 -26.49 13.60 13.20
N ALA A 326 -25.44 12.98 13.74
CA ALA A 326 -24.22 13.64 14.15
C ALA A 326 -23.47 14.27 12.97
N GLN A 327 -23.27 13.54 11.87
CA GLN A 327 -22.64 14.07 10.66
C GLN A 327 -23.42 15.26 10.08
N LEU A 328 -24.75 15.16 10.00
CA LEU A 328 -25.59 16.24 9.46
C LEU A 328 -25.60 17.47 10.37
N ALA A 329 -25.61 17.29 11.69
CA ALA A 329 -25.52 18.38 12.65
C ALA A 329 -24.18 19.14 12.49
N GLU A 330 -23.08 18.40 12.36
CA GLU A 330 -21.75 18.99 12.20
C GLU A 330 -21.58 19.67 10.83
N LEU A 331 -22.09 19.07 9.75
CA LEU A 331 -22.13 19.71 8.43
C LEU A 331 -22.94 21.01 8.46
N LYS A 332 -24.05 21.04 9.20
CA LYS A 332 -24.89 22.24 9.35
C LYS A 332 -24.16 23.34 10.14
N GLU A 333 -23.44 22.98 11.18
CA GLU A 333 -22.74 23.92 12.05
C GLU A 333 -21.45 24.47 11.40
N ASN A 334 -20.66 23.58 10.78
CA ASN A 334 -19.28 23.88 10.36
C ASN A 334 -19.09 23.90 8.84
N GLY A 335 -20.09 23.50 8.05
CA GLY A 335 -19.97 23.30 6.60
C GLY A 335 -19.13 22.09 6.18
N ARG A 336 -18.46 21.42 7.14
CA ARG A 336 -17.63 20.24 6.94
C ARG A 336 -17.56 19.40 8.21
N ILE A 337 -17.25 18.11 8.08
CA ILE A 337 -16.89 17.26 9.22
C ILE A 337 -15.46 17.62 9.65
N ARG A 338 -15.21 17.77 10.96
CA ARG A 338 -13.87 18.06 11.47
C ARG A 338 -12.93 16.87 11.23
N ALA A 339 -11.68 17.16 10.85
CA ALA A 339 -10.65 16.14 10.65
C ALA A 339 -10.27 15.41 11.96
N THR A 340 -10.51 16.04 13.12
CA THR A 340 -10.27 15.44 14.44
C THR A 340 -11.38 14.48 14.84
N ARG A 341 -12.53 14.50 14.16
CA ARG A 341 -13.60 13.53 14.37
C ARG A 341 -13.26 12.22 13.67
N SER A 342 -13.35 11.14 14.43
CA SER A 342 -13.20 9.80 13.91
C SER A 342 -14.23 9.53 12.83
N LYS A 343 -13.79 8.92 11.73
CA LYS A 343 -14.70 8.35 10.75
C LYS A 343 -15.13 6.99 11.23
N VAL A 344 -16.39 6.64 10.96
CA VAL A 344 -16.95 5.35 11.33
C VAL A 344 -16.88 4.40 10.16
N LEU A 345 -16.25 3.24 10.39
CA LEU A 345 -16.10 2.14 9.44
C LEU A 345 -16.96 0.97 9.91
N ILE A 346 -17.85 0.52 9.03
CA ILE A 346 -18.94 -0.40 9.33
C ILE A 346 -18.58 -1.80 8.87
N GLY A 347 -18.80 -2.77 9.76
CA GLY A 347 -18.98 -4.18 9.43
C GLY A 347 -20.45 -4.60 9.54
N THR A 348 -20.72 -5.90 9.54
CA THR A 348 -22.09 -6.44 9.66
C THR A 348 -22.71 -6.15 11.03
N ASP A 349 -21.97 -6.45 12.10
CA ASP A 349 -22.39 -6.35 13.51
C ASP A 349 -21.35 -5.61 14.37
N ILE A 350 -20.50 -4.82 13.73
CA ILE A 350 -19.36 -4.14 14.34
C ILE A 350 -19.15 -2.76 13.71
N ALA A 351 -18.53 -1.86 14.46
CA ALA A 351 -18.04 -0.59 13.96
C ALA A 351 -16.63 -0.30 14.51
N VAL A 352 -15.81 0.37 13.70
CA VAL A 352 -14.48 0.83 14.08
C VAL A 352 -14.41 2.33 13.82
N GLU A 353 -13.98 3.09 14.80
CA GLU A 353 -13.87 4.55 14.69
C GLU A 353 -12.42 4.97 14.81
N THR A 354 -11.93 5.70 13.81
CA THR A 354 -10.63 6.35 13.92
C THR A 354 -10.53 7.53 12.95
N ASN A 355 -9.72 8.53 13.32
CA ASN A 355 -9.30 9.58 12.41
C ASN A 355 -7.86 9.39 11.88
N ASP A 356 -7.19 8.29 12.21
CA ASP A 356 -5.93 7.91 11.58
C ASP A 356 -6.15 7.35 10.17
N GLN A 357 -5.55 7.97 9.16
CA GLN A 357 -5.79 7.62 7.76
C GLN A 357 -5.22 6.25 7.40
N ALA A 358 -4.05 5.87 7.93
CA ALA A 358 -3.43 4.58 7.63
C ALA A 358 -4.27 3.42 8.14
N SER A 359 -4.78 3.54 9.37
CA SER A 359 -5.67 2.57 9.99
C SER A 359 -6.95 2.38 9.15
N ARG A 360 -7.59 3.46 8.71
CA ARG A 360 -8.79 3.37 7.85
C ARG A 360 -8.52 2.66 6.54
N HIS A 361 -7.40 2.96 5.88
CA HIS A 361 -7.06 2.30 4.62
C HIS A 361 -6.77 0.81 4.82
N GLY A 362 -6.11 0.42 5.90
CA GLY A 362 -5.96 -0.98 6.28
C GLY A 362 -7.32 -1.66 6.49
N LEU A 363 -8.22 -1.01 7.23
CA LEU A 363 -9.58 -1.51 7.48
C LEU A 363 -10.41 -1.65 6.19
N TYR A 364 -10.23 -0.78 5.18
CA TYR A 364 -10.83 -0.97 3.86
C TYR A 364 -10.35 -2.25 3.17
N GLN A 365 -9.08 -2.63 3.35
CA GLN A 365 -8.58 -3.92 2.85
C GLN A 365 -9.22 -5.11 3.57
N GLN A 366 -9.70 -4.90 4.79
CA GLN A 366 -10.43 -5.88 5.59
C GLN A 366 -11.96 -5.83 5.36
N GLN A 367 -12.42 -5.21 4.27
CA GLN A 367 -13.83 -5.09 3.88
C GLN A 367 -14.71 -4.22 4.79
N PHE A 368 -14.13 -3.50 5.76
CA PHE A 368 -14.89 -2.44 6.41
C PHE A 368 -15.16 -1.32 5.40
N LEU A 369 -16.25 -0.58 5.60
CA LEU A 369 -16.60 0.55 4.75
C LEU A 369 -17.00 1.76 5.58
N HIS A 370 -16.50 2.93 5.21
CA HIS A 370 -16.87 4.18 5.84
C HIS A 370 -18.34 4.51 5.61
N LEU A 371 -19.07 4.80 6.70
CA LEU A 371 -20.42 5.33 6.63
C LEU A 371 -20.39 6.83 6.30
N ASN A 372 -20.74 7.16 5.06
CA ASN A 372 -20.85 8.54 4.61
C ASN A 372 -22.32 8.92 4.44
N CYS A 373 -22.75 9.94 5.19
CA CYS A 373 -24.12 10.45 5.17
C CYS A 373 -24.21 11.88 4.59
N ARG A 374 -23.16 12.37 3.93
CA ARG A 374 -23.18 13.69 3.30
C ARG A 374 -24.21 13.71 2.16
N PRO A 375 -25.14 14.67 2.12
CA PRO A 375 -26.10 14.78 1.03
C PRO A 375 -25.43 14.87 -0.33
N GLY A 376 -25.90 14.08 -1.29
CA GLY A 376 -25.39 14.07 -2.66
C GLY A 376 -24.01 13.44 -2.85
N PHE A 377 -23.47 12.77 -1.83
CA PHE A 377 -22.20 12.07 -1.96
C PHE A 377 -22.26 10.95 -3.00
N THR A 378 -21.24 10.90 -3.84
CA THR A 378 -20.94 9.80 -4.77
C THR A 378 -19.45 9.52 -4.71
N ALA A 379 -19.07 8.25 -4.74
CA ALA A 379 -17.66 7.89 -4.90
C ALA A 379 -17.28 7.88 -6.40
N PRO A 380 -16.02 8.19 -6.76
CA PRO A 380 -15.51 8.01 -8.12
C PRO A 380 -15.61 6.57 -8.60
N GLU A 381 -15.55 6.38 -9.92
CA GLU A 381 -15.49 5.03 -10.52
C GLU A 381 -14.25 4.28 -10.02
N GLY A 382 -14.43 3.00 -9.66
CA GLY A 382 -13.39 2.16 -9.07
C GLY A 382 -13.55 1.94 -7.56
N TYR A 383 -14.20 2.86 -6.84
CA TYR A 383 -14.44 2.67 -5.41
C TYR A 383 -15.70 1.84 -5.14
N ARG A 384 -15.65 1.07 -4.05
CA ARG A 384 -16.78 0.30 -3.55
C ARG A 384 -17.80 1.27 -2.95
N LEU A 385 -19.03 1.20 -3.44
CA LEU A 385 -20.15 1.99 -2.95
C LEU A 385 -21.34 1.08 -2.72
N GLU A 386 -21.79 0.99 -1.47
CA GLU A 386 -22.93 0.17 -1.07
C GLU A 386 -23.99 0.99 -0.35
N LYS A 387 -25.22 0.46 -0.32
CA LYS A 387 -26.29 1.06 0.46
C LYS A 387 -26.04 0.81 1.93
N ALA A 388 -26.06 1.87 2.72
CA ALA A 388 -26.15 1.78 4.17
C ALA A 388 -27.55 1.28 4.59
N VAL A 389 -27.71 0.80 5.84
CA VAL A 389 -29.04 0.39 6.33
C VAL A 389 -29.96 1.60 6.54
N VAL A 390 -29.38 2.79 6.70
CA VAL A 390 -30.11 4.05 6.80
C VAL A 390 -30.19 4.76 5.44
N LYS A 391 -31.41 5.17 5.07
CA LYS A 391 -31.67 5.92 3.82
C LYS A 391 -30.86 7.22 3.78
N GLY A 392 -30.23 7.47 2.63
CA GLY A 392 -29.45 8.69 2.39
C GLY A 392 -28.02 8.64 2.94
N CYS A 393 -27.58 7.49 3.43
CA CYS A 393 -26.18 7.20 3.68
C CYS A 393 -25.70 6.10 2.73
N VAL A 394 -24.39 6.05 2.53
CA VAL A 394 -23.71 5.00 1.78
C VAL A 394 -22.56 4.44 2.61
N LEU A 395 -22.16 3.22 2.27
CA LEU A 395 -20.93 2.63 2.74
C LEU A 395 -19.90 2.70 1.61
N THR A 396 -18.70 3.18 1.90
CA THR A 396 -17.68 3.39 0.88
C THR A 396 -16.26 3.16 1.38
N ASN A 397 -15.34 2.77 0.50
CA ASN A 397 -13.89 2.79 0.77
C ASN A 397 -13.21 4.06 0.22
N TYR A 398 -14.00 5.03 -0.25
CA TYR A 398 -13.52 6.32 -0.73
C TYR A 398 -13.57 7.40 0.36
N GLU A 399 -12.53 8.21 0.42
CA GLU A 399 -12.44 9.39 1.27
C GLU A 399 -12.01 10.61 0.45
N ASP A 400 -12.66 11.76 0.71
CA ASP A 400 -12.29 13.07 0.13
C ASP A 400 -11.06 13.71 0.78
#